data_AF-A0AAE4CRK9-F1
#
_entry.id   AF-A0AAE4CRK9-F1
#
_cell.length_a   1.000
_cell.length_b   1.000
_cell.length_c   1.000
_cell.angle_alpha   90.00
_cell.angle_beta   90.00
_cell.angle_gamma   90.00
#
_symmetry.space_group_name_H-M   'P 1'
#
loop_
_entity.id
_entity.type
_entity.pdbx_description
1 polymer ?
#
loop_
_entity_poly.entity_id
_entity_poly.type
_entity_poly.pdbx_seq_one_letter_code
_entity_poly.pdbx_strand_id
1 'polypeptide(L)'
;MQDRVLETSVDAVIAALEALDREAFGEAMQDLAQATPRSRPDEVAAALTRLAPVLAGLPIGVGGHLAQLAGSMVDFGGTPDLVLPVLVERACEVLEAAARFHALHEKAYGETPSPDDHEAIGLAIERFAEGAATHGLSEVEGQTLIEAWFTADVWVQPVLYLAQRRDVRVALPQRERLVAAVEATREWIGTAGWLHGLLLVLDDEPLIVLHRATGRAFEVTISGIGDNFQLHTLLAAALLDGDDRPSEAEIAAATDGPELEPEGGMIGRVNLVDGEGTWIWNEGRPADIPVYEGARVVVLDPPPYRRSWNTGRPYPLMVPSVTAEQLPSAEAARWMSLVKPAA
;
A
#
# COMPACT_ATOMS: atom_id res chain seq x y z
N MET A 1 -7.86 29.50 -25.03
CA MET A 1 -6.57 29.94 -24.43
C MET A 1 -6.24 29.15 -23.16
N GLN A 2 -7.20 28.47 -22.52
CA GLN A 2 -6.93 27.50 -21.45
C GLN A 2 -6.44 26.13 -21.98
N ASP A 3 -6.75 25.77 -23.23
CA ASP A 3 -6.57 24.43 -23.81
C ASP A 3 -5.12 23.93 -24.03
N ARG A 4 -4.07 24.67 -23.61
CA ARG A 4 -2.66 24.25 -23.80
C ARG A 4 -1.75 24.45 -22.58
N VAL A 5 -2.33 24.74 -21.41
CA VAL A 5 -1.52 25.00 -20.21
C VAL A 5 -0.76 23.75 -19.79
N LEU A 6 -1.42 22.59 -19.70
CA LEU A 6 -0.78 21.33 -19.31
C LEU A 6 0.32 20.89 -20.28
N GLU A 7 0.05 20.98 -21.58
CA GLU A 7 1.02 20.64 -22.63
C GLU A 7 2.29 21.49 -22.50
N THR A 8 2.13 22.81 -22.33
CA THR A 8 3.24 23.74 -22.12
C THR A 8 4.03 23.40 -20.85
N SER A 9 3.36 23.03 -19.75
CA SER A 9 4.03 22.63 -18.51
C SER A 9 4.84 21.34 -18.67
N VAL A 10 4.32 20.35 -19.42
CA VAL A 10 5.09 19.14 -19.76
C VAL A 10 6.33 19.48 -20.60
N ASP A 11 6.17 20.36 -21.61
CA ASP A 11 7.31 20.83 -22.42
C ASP A 11 8.37 21.51 -21.56
N ALA A 12 7.95 22.35 -20.60
CA ALA A 12 8.85 23.04 -19.68
C ALA A 12 9.60 22.07 -18.76
N VAL A 13 8.92 21.04 -18.24
CA VAL A 13 9.57 19.99 -17.42
C VAL A 13 10.66 19.28 -18.22
N ILE A 14 10.34 18.87 -19.46
CA ILE A 14 11.30 18.16 -20.32
C ILE A 14 12.49 19.06 -20.66
N ALA A 15 12.22 20.31 -21.07
CA ALA A 15 13.26 21.26 -21.42
C ALA A 15 14.19 21.58 -20.24
N ALA A 16 13.63 21.74 -19.03
CA ALA A 16 14.43 21.98 -17.83
C ALA A 16 15.33 20.79 -17.47
N LEU A 17 14.82 19.56 -17.64
CA LEU A 17 15.61 18.33 -17.44
C LEU A 17 16.75 18.21 -18.47
N GLU A 18 16.47 18.49 -19.74
CA GLU A 18 17.49 18.49 -20.80
C GLU A 18 18.58 19.54 -20.55
N ALA A 19 18.20 20.70 -20.01
CA ALA A 19 19.11 21.79 -19.66
C ALA A 19 19.84 21.58 -18.31
N LEU A 20 19.47 20.56 -17.52
CA LEU A 20 19.90 20.35 -16.15
C LEU A 20 19.64 21.57 -15.24
N ASP A 21 18.56 22.31 -15.51
CA ASP A 21 18.17 23.51 -14.80
C ASP A 21 17.22 23.18 -13.65
N ARG A 22 17.75 23.19 -12.42
CA ARG A 22 16.99 22.83 -11.22
C ARG A 22 15.92 23.84 -10.86
N GLU A 23 16.15 25.13 -11.11
CA GLU A 23 15.19 26.18 -10.78
C GLU A 23 14.02 26.11 -11.75
N ALA A 24 14.31 26.05 -13.06
CA ALA A 24 13.29 25.90 -14.08
C ALA A 24 12.51 24.58 -13.93
N PHE A 25 13.17 23.50 -13.51
CA PHE A 25 12.49 22.22 -13.25
C PHE A 25 11.51 22.35 -12.08
N GLY A 26 11.90 23.02 -11.00
CA GLY A 26 11.02 23.27 -9.85
C GLY A 26 9.79 24.10 -10.22
N GLU A 27 9.96 25.18 -10.98
CA GLU A 27 8.87 26.01 -11.48
C GLU A 27 7.94 25.21 -12.41
N ALA A 28 8.50 24.49 -13.38
CA ALA A 28 7.72 23.68 -14.33
C ALA A 28 6.92 22.56 -13.63
N MET A 29 7.49 21.95 -12.59
CA MET A 29 6.81 20.96 -11.75
C MET A 29 5.62 21.56 -11.00
N GLN A 30 5.76 22.78 -10.47
CA GLN A 30 4.66 23.48 -9.80
C GLN A 30 3.54 23.82 -10.79
N ASP A 31 3.90 24.31 -11.98
CA ASP A 31 2.93 24.62 -13.04
C ASP A 31 2.18 23.37 -13.51
N LEU A 32 2.90 22.26 -13.69
CA LEU A 32 2.32 20.96 -14.05
C LEU A 32 1.32 20.48 -12.98
N ALA A 33 1.69 20.56 -11.70
CA ALA A 33 0.82 20.19 -10.59
C ALA A 33 -0.43 21.08 -10.49
N GLN A 34 -0.31 22.38 -10.77
CA GLN A 34 -1.43 23.31 -10.78
C GLN A 34 -2.35 23.13 -12.01
N ALA A 35 -1.79 22.78 -13.17
CA ALA A 35 -2.54 22.60 -14.40
C ALA A 35 -3.36 21.30 -14.39
N THR A 36 -2.80 20.22 -13.83
CA THR A 36 -3.40 18.88 -13.79
C THR A 36 -4.87 18.85 -13.36
N PRO A 37 -5.27 19.35 -12.16
CA PRO A 37 -6.66 19.26 -11.70
C PRO A 37 -7.65 20.10 -12.51
N ARG A 38 -7.16 20.97 -13.40
CA ARG A 38 -7.98 21.87 -14.24
C ARG A 38 -8.03 21.42 -15.69
N SER A 39 -7.31 20.36 -16.03
CA SER A 39 -7.19 19.86 -17.40
C SER A 39 -8.22 18.78 -17.69
N ARG A 40 -8.48 18.53 -18.97
CA ARG A 40 -9.40 17.47 -19.37
C ARG A 40 -8.73 16.09 -19.23
N PRO A 41 -9.49 15.01 -18.99
CA PRO A 41 -8.94 13.65 -18.88
C PRO A 41 -8.03 13.22 -20.04
N ASP A 42 -8.40 13.56 -21.28
CA ASP A 42 -7.62 13.27 -22.49
C ASP A 42 -6.26 14.00 -22.50
N GLU A 43 -6.22 15.23 -21.98
CA GLU A 43 -4.99 16.01 -21.87
C GLU A 43 -4.05 15.44 -20.80
N VAL A 44 -4.61 15.02 -19.66
CA VAL A 44 -3.84 14.37 -18.58
C VAL A 44 -3.26 13.04 -19.06
N ALA A 45 -4.05 12.22 -19.76
CA ALA A 45 -3.57 10.98 -20.37
C ALA A 45 -2.45 11.23 -21.40
N ALA A 46 -2.59 12.26 -22.24
CA ALA A 46 -1.55 12.64 -23.19
C ALA A 46 -0.27 13.13 -22.49
N ALA A 47 -0.40 13.89 -21.41
CA ALA A 47 0.72 14.34 -20.59
C ALA A 47 1.45 13.14 -19.95
N LEU A 48 0.72 12.22 -19.32
CA LEU A 48 1.31 11.00 -18.73
C LEU A 48 2.04 10.15 -19.76
N THR A 49 1.46 9.98 -20.96
CA THR A 49 2.09 9.25 -22.06
C THR A 49 3.46 9.84 -22.42
N ARG A 50 3.61 11.17 -22.34
CA ARG A 50 4.88 11.86 -22.61
C ARG A 50 5.85 11.80 -21.43
N LEU A 51 5.34 11.87 -20.20
CA LEU A 51 6.17 11.86 -18.98
C LEU A 51 6.69 10.46 -18.63
N ALA A 52 5.98 9.38 -18.98
CA ALA A 52 6.41 8.01 -18.68
C ALA A 52 7.82 7.65 -19.20
N PRO A 53 8.18 7.88 -20.48
CA PRO A 53 9.55 7.61 -20.94
C PRO A 53 10.60 8.55 -20.32
N VAL A 54 10.21 9.78 -19.96
CA VAL A 54 11.10 10.72 -19.25
C VAL A 54 11.43 10.16 -17.87
N LEU A 55 10.41 9.76 -17.10
CA LEU A 55 10.56 9.12 -15.79
C LEU A 55 11.47 7.90 -15.82
N ALA A 56 11.37 7.07 -16.85
CA ALA A 56 12.18 5.86 -16.98
C ALA A 56 13.69 6.16 -17.06
N GLY A 57 14.06 7.30 -17.65
CA GLY A 57 15.45 7.70 -17.86
C GLY A 57 16.04 8.62 -16.79
N LEU A 58 15.25 9.05 -15.79
CA LEU A 58 15.74 10.00 -14.79
C LEU A 58 16.66 9.36 -13.76
N PRO A 59 17.73 10.05 -13.31
CA PRO A 59 18.51 9.64 -12.16
C PRO A 59 17.63 9.47 -10.90
N ILE A 60 17.95 8.48 -10.08
CA ILE A 60 17.19 8.13 -8.86
C ILE A 60 17.10 9.34 -7.91
N GLY A 61 18.20 10.07 -7.69
CA GLY A 61 18.21 11.26 -6.84
C GLY A 61 17.37 12.45 -7.31
N VAL A 62 16.78 12.41 -8.51
CA VAL A 62 16.03 13.54 -9.11
C VAL A 62 14.56 13.19 -9.37
N GLY A 63 14.29 11.99 -9.90
CA GLY A 63 12.99 11.68 -10.51
C GLY A 63 11.83 11.45 -9.53
N GLY A 64 12.09 11.29 -8.23
CA GLY A 64 11.07 10.88 -7.25
C GLY A 64 9.85 11.82 -7.20
N HIS A 65 10.04 13.14 -7.19
CA HIS A 65 8.92 14.08 -7.14
C HIS A 65 8.08 14.09 -8.44
N LEU A 66 8.72 13.88 -9.60
CA LEU A 66 7.99 13.71 -10.85
C LEU A 66 7.20 12.39 -10.84
N ALA A 67 7.74 11.33 -10.24
CA ALA A 67 7.05 10.05 -10.09
C ALA A 67 5.78 10.19 -9.22
N GLN A 68 5.88 10.92 -8.10
CA GLN A 68 4.72 11.23 -7.25
C GLN A 68 3.63 12.02 -7.99
N LEU A 69 4.03 13.08 -8.71
CA LEU A 69 3.08 13.87 -9.49
C LEU A 69 2.43 13.03 -10.60
N ALA A 70 3.22 12.23 -11.32
CA ALA A 70 2.68 11.36 -12.36
C ALA A 70 1.73 10.28 -11.77
N GLY A 71 2.01 9.78 -10.57
CA GLY A 71 1.09 8.89 -9.84
C GLY A 71 -0.25 9.57 -9.52
N SER A 72 -0.24 10.82 -9.05
CA SER A 72 -1.47 11.55 -8.70
C SER A 72 -2.26 12.05 -9.92
N MET A 73 -1.59 12.28 -11.05
CA MET A 73 -2.24 12.62 -12.32
C MET A 73 -3.27 11.56 -12.77
N VAL A 74 -3.13 10.30 -12.33
CA VAL A 74 -4.08 9.23 -12.61
C VAL A 74 -5.51 9.58 -12.14
N ASP A 75 -5.66 10.32 -11.05
CA ASP A 75 -6.99 10.69 -10.52
C ASP A 75 -7.71 11.75 -11.37
N PHE A 76 -6.98 12.42 -12.26
CA PHE A 76 -7.49 13.50 -13.11
C PHE A 76 -7.75 13.05 -14.55
N GLY A 77 -7.83 11.74 -14.78
CA GLY A 77 -8.20 11.16 -16.06
C GLY A 77 -7.10 10.36 -16.77
N GLY A 78 -5.95 10.19 -16.14
CA GLY A 78 -4.99 9.17 -16.53
C GLY A 78 -5.49 7.76 -16.20
N THR A 79 -5.15 6.78 -17.02
CA THR A 79 -5.32 5.37 -16.66
C THR A 79 -4.01 4.83 -16.06
N PRO A 80 -4.04 3.97 -15.01
CA PRO A 80 -2.82 3.53 -14.34
C PRO A 80 -1.81 2.87 -15.27
N ASP A 81 -2.27 2.15 -16.30
CA ASP A 81 -1.43 1.47 -17.31
C ASP A 81 -0.45 2.40 -18.05
N LEU A 82 -0.75 3.70 -18.15
CA LEU A 82 0.13 4.68 -18.79
C LEU A 82 1.45 4.91 -18.03
N VAL A 83 1.45 4.71 -16.71
CA VAL A 83 2.58 5.12 -15.85
C VAL A 83 2.97 4.06 -14.81
N LEU A 84 2.05 3.19 -14.41
CA LEU A 84 2.31 2.12 -13.43
C LEU A 84 3.50 1.23 -13.79
N PRO A 85 3.71 0.81 -15.07
CA PRO A 85 4.88 0.01 -15.42
C PRO A 85 6.21 0.70 -15.11
N VAL A 86 6.33 2.00 -15.39
CA VAL A 86 7.55 2.75 -15.07
C VAL A 86 7.67 2.98 -13.57
N LEU A 87 6.58 3.31 -12.87
CA LEU A 87 6.63 3.51 -11.41
C LEU A 87 7.08 2.25 -10.68
N VAL A 88 6.56 1.08 -11.08
CA VAL A 88 6.93 -0.20 -10.45
C VAL A 88 8.37 -0.60 -10.79
N GLU A 89 8.81 -0.44 -12.04
CA GLU A 89 10.21 -0.68 -12.41
C GLU A 89 11.15 0.16 -11.54
N ARG A 90 10.89 1.47 -11.48
CA ARG A 90 11.72 2.40 -10.71
C ARG A 90 11.68 2.12 -9.21
N ALA A 91 10.51 1.77 -8.65
CA ALA A 91 10.40 1.36 -7.26
C ALA A 91 11.23 0.09 -6.98
N CYS A 92 11.23 -0.90 -7.87
CA CYS A 92 12.05 -2.10 -7.71
C CYS A 92 13.54 -1.76 -7.73
N GLU A 93 14.01 -1.00 -8.73
CA GLU A 93 15.40 -0.59 -8.84
C GLU A 93 15.89 0.15 -7.59
N VAL A 94 15.07 1.08 -7.08
CA VAL A 94 15.41 1.88 -5.90
C VAL A 94 15.43 1.03 -4.64
N LEU A 95 14.46 0.15 -4.43
CA LEU A 95 14.43 -0.75 -3.27
C LEU A 95 15.58 -1.76 -3.29
N GLU A 96 15.90 -2.32 -4.46
CA GLU A 96 17.03 -3.23 -4.64
C GLU A 96 18.38 -2.53 -4.35
N ALA A 97 18.53 -1.29 -4.83
CA ALA A 97 19.69 -0.46 -4.55
C ALA A 97 19.78 -0.06 -3.06
N ALA A 98 18.65 0.30 -2.43
CA ALA A 98 18.58 0.63 -1.00
C ALA A 98 18.95 -0.58 -0.12
N ALA A 99 18.44 -1.78 -0.44
CA ALA A 99 18.82 -3.01 0.25
C ALA A 99 20.32 -3.30 0.13
N ARG A 100 20.88 -3.08 -1.06
CA ARG A 100 22.33 -3.24 -1.30
C ARG A 100 23.15 -2.21 -0.53
N PHE A 101 22.70 -0.95 -0.46
CA PHE A 101 23.33 0.09 0.35
C PHE A 101 23.37 -0.33 1.82
N HIS A 102 22.22 -0.71 2.39
CA HIS A 102 22.10 -1.14 3.78
C HIS A 102 23.09 -2.26 4.11
N ALA A 103 23.10 -3.34 3.31
CA ALA A 103 23.98 -4.48 3.56
C ALA A 103 25.48 -4.12 3.49
N LEU A 104 25.87 -3.22 2.57
CA LEU A 104 27.26 -2.78 2.44
C LEU A 104 27.64 -1.81 3.57
N HIS A 105 26.76 -0.87 3.91
CA HIS A 105 26.98 0.11 4.96
C HIS A 105 27.06 -0.59 6.32
N GLU A 106 26.14 -1.50 6.62
CA GLU A 106 26.13 -2.30 7.85
C GLU A 106 27.46 -3.04 8.05
N LYS A 107 27.91 -3.72 7.00
CA LYS A 107 29.18 -4.46 7.01
C LYS A 107 30.40 -3.56 7.23
N ALA A 108 30.38 -2.34 6.70
CA ALA A 108 31.54 -1.45 6.69
C ALA A 108 31.61 -0.53 7.91
N TYR A 109 30.47 -0.03 8.38
CA TYR A 109 30.37 1.06 9.35
C TYR A 109 29.46 0.74 10.53
N GLY A 110 28.74 -0.39 10.51
CA GLY A 110 27.69 -0.71 11.49
C GLY A 110 26.37 -0.04 11.13
N GLU A 111 25.60 0.37 12.13
CA GLU A 111 24.24 0.90 11.96
C GLU A 111 24.12 1.88 10.77
N THR A 112 23.15 1.59 9.90
CA THR A 112 22.88 2.40 8.71
C THR A 112 22.10 3.65 9.13
N PRO A 113 22.41 4.85 8.61
CA PRO A 113 21.63 6.04 8.91
C PRO A 113 20.17 5.85 8.54
N SER A 114 19.26 6.45 9.31
CA SER A 114 17.84 6.45 8.97
C SER A 114 17.64 7.03 7.56
N PRO A 115 16.80 6.43 6.71
CA PRO A 115 16.49 6.99 5.38
C PRO A 115 15.78 8.36 5.47
N ASP A 116 15.15 8.67 6.60
CA ASP A 116 14.51 9.96 6.86
C ASP A 116 15.47 11.04 7.40
N ASP A 117 16.72 10.67 7.73
CA ASP A 117 17.72 11.60 8.26
C ASP A 117 18.40 12.37 7.12
N HIS A 118 17.78 13.48 6.74
CA HIS A 118 18.27 14.35 5.68
C HIS A 118 19.60 15.05 6.03
N GLU A 119 19.91 15.21 7.31
CA GLU A 119 21.19 15.80 7.74
C GLU A 119 22.35 14.82 7.57
N ALA A 120 22.08 13.51 7.64
CA ALA A 120 23.07 12.47 7.42
C ALA A 120 23.48 12.30 5.94
N ILE A 121 22.71 12.81 4.98
CA ILE A 121 22.94 12.60 3.54
C ILE A 121 24.36 13.02 3.13
N GLY A 122 24.77 14.25 3.46
CA GLY A 122 26.08 14.77 3.03
C GLY A 122 27.24 13.94 3.57
N LEU A 123 27.19 13.58 4.85
CA LEU A 123 28.20 12.76 5.50
C LEU A 123 28.21 11.31 4.98
N ALA A 124 27.03 10.76 4.68
CA ALA A 124 26.90 9.43 4.08
C ALA A 124 27.49 9.40 2.67
N ILE A 125 27.24 10.44 1.86
CA ILE A 125 27.85 10.63 0.53
C ILE A 125 29.36 10.68 0.66
N GLU A 126 29.90 11.61 1.47
CA GLU A 126 31.35 11.74 1.64
C GLU A 126 31.99 10.42 2.07
N ARG A 127 31.45 9.74 3.09
CA ARG A 127 32.08 8.52 3.63
C ARG A 127 31.95 7.29 2.74
N PHE A 128 30.79 7.11 2.10
CA PHE A 128 30.49 5.90 1.34
C PHE A 128 30.90 6.02 -0.13
N ALA A 129 30.70 7.19 -0.76
CA ALA A 129 31.07 7.40 -2.16
C ALA A 129 32.60 7.54 -2.32
N GLU A 130 33.29 8.28 -1.43
CA GLU A 130 34.77 8.35 -1.47
C GLU A 130 35.41 6.99 -1.14
N GLY A 131 34.71 6.17 -0.35
CA GLY A 131 35.08 4.80 -0.02
C GLY A 131 34.65 3.74 -1.04
N ALA A 132 33.95 4.11 -2.13
CA ALA A 132 33.29 3.16 -3.04
C ALA A 132 34.22 2.06 -3.57
N ALA A 133 35.46 2.42 -3.93
CA ALA A 133 36.45 1.46 -4.42
C ALA A 133 36.81 0.37 -3.39
N THR A 134 36.75 0.68 -2.09
CA THR A 134 37.00 -0.29 -1.01
C THR A 134 35.88 -1.34 -0.90
N HIS A 135 34.71 -1.02 -1.44
CA HIS A 135 33.53 -1.88 -1.53
C HIS A 135 33.38 -2.55 -2.91
N GLY A 136 34.37 -2.37 -3.80
CA GLY A 136 34.32 -2.90 -5.17
C GLY A 136 33.31 -2.19 -6.07
N LEU A 137 32.98 -0.94 -5.76
CA LEU A 137 32.06 -0.10 -6.50
C LEU A 137 32.81 1.01 -7.24
N SER A 138 32.29 1.43 -8.40
CA SER A 138 32.60 2.73 -8.96
C SER A 138 31.98 3.86 -8.13
N GLU A 139 32.51 5.08 -8.26
CA GLU A 139 31.95 6.27 -7.61
C GLU A 139 30.47 6.49 -7.98
N VAL A 140 30.12 6.28 -9.25
CA VAL A 140 28.74 6.39 -9.76
C VAL A 140 27.82 5.34 -9.13
N GLU A 141 28.28 4.09 -9.01
CA GLU A 141 27.51 3.05 -8.33
C GLU A 141 27.33 3.39 -6.84
N GLY A 142 28.41 3.83 -6.17
CA GLY A 142 28.34 4.26 -4.77
C GLY A 142 27.31 5.36 -4.55
N GLN A 143 27.35 6.41 -5.37
CA GLN A 143 26.39 7.50 -5.33
C GLN A 143 24.95 7.01 -5.57
N THR A 144 24.72 6.15 -6.56
CA THR A 144 23.39 5.62 -6.89
C THR A 144 22.78 4.84 -5.72
N LEU A 145 23.57 4.03 -5.02
CA LEU A 145 23.11 3.27 -3.86
C LEU A 145 22.69 4.18 -2.69
N ILE A 146 23.46 5.24 -2.44
CA ILE A 146 23.15 6.23 -1.40
C ILE A 146 21.88 7.00 -1.77
N GLU A 147 21.80 7.51 -2.99
CA GLU A 147 20.61 8.22 -3.47
C GLU A 147 19.36 7.34 -3.37
N ALA A 148 19.47 6.06 -3.73
CA ALA A 148 18.38 5.12 -3.60
C ALA A 148 17.92 4.94 -2.14
N TRP A 149 18.85 4.83 -1.19
CA TRP A 149 18.51 4.75 0.25
C TRP A 149 17.70 5.95 0.73
N PHE A 150 18.15 7.16 0.43
CA PHE A 150 17.52 8.39 0.91
C PHE A 150 16.30 8.86 0.08
N THR A 151 16.05 8.26 -1.08
CA THR A 151 14.89 8.60 -1.93
C THR A 151 13.89 7.45 -2.09
N ALA A 152 14.12 6.31 -1.42
CA ALA A 152 13.26 5.14 -1.50
C ALA A 152 11.80 5.46 -1.21
N ASP A 153 11.52 6.19 -0.13
CA ASP A 153 10.15 6.55 0.21
C ASP A 153 9.46 7.37 -0.88
N VAL A 154 10.20 8.27 -1.51
CA VAL A 154 9.66 9.13 -2.57
C VAL A 154 9.27 8.32 -3.81
N TRP A 155 10.07 7.32 -4.19
CA TRP A 155 9.84 6.45 -5.35
C TRP A 155 8.80 5.36 -5.11
N VAL A 156 8.67 4.86 -3.88
CA VAL A 156 7.70 3.83 -3.51
C VAL A 156 6.31 4.42 -3.29
N GLN A 157 6.22 5.65 -2.77
CA GLN A 157 4.97 6.34 -2.49
C GLN A 157 3.94 6.33 -3.64
N PRO A 158 4.25 6.62 -4.91
CA PRO A 158 3.26 6.59 -5.98
C PRO A 158 2.72 5.18 -6.27
N VAL A 159 3.54 4.12 -6.08
CA VAL A 159 3.09 2.73 -6.20
C VAL A 159 2.16 2.38 -5.04
N LEU A 160 2.54 2.73 -3.81
CA LEU A 160 1.71 2.60 -2.61
C LEU A 160 0.35 3.29 -2.77
N TYR A 161 0.37 4.53 -3.28
CA TYR A 161 -0.83 5.32 -3.53
C TYR A 161 -1.80 4.60 -4.49
N LEU A 162 -1.30 4.23 -5.68
CA LEU A 162 -2.11 3.59 -6.70
C LEU A 162 -2.58 2.19 -6.29
N ALA A 163 -1.76 1.43 -5.55
CA ALA A 163 -2.08 0.09 -5.09
C ALA A 163 -3.22 0.02 -4.06
N GLN A 164 -3.76 1.16 -3.58
CA GLN A 164 -5.00 1.16 -2.80
C GLN A 164 -6.23 0.84 -3.67
N ARG A 165 -6.12 0.97 -5.00
CA ARG A 165 -7.17 0.56 -5.94
C ARG A 165 -7.04 -0.92 -6.30
N ARG A 166 -8.17 -1.64 -6.33
CA ARG A 166 -8.23 -3.07 -6.71
C ARG A 166 -7.73 -3.32 -8.12
N ASP A 167 -8.12 -2.51 -9.10
CA ASP A 167 -7.70 -2.67 -10.49
C ASP A 167 -6.17 -2.60 -10.66
N VAL A 168 -5.52 -1.71 -9.89
CA VAL A 168 -4.06 -1.59 -9.85
C VAL A 168 -3.41 -2.82 -9.19
N ARG A 169 -3.91 -3.30 -8.05
CA ARG A 169 -3.34 -4.49 -7.39
C ARG A 169 -3.40 -5.74 -8.27
N VAL A 170 -4.52 -5.90 -8.99
CA VAL A 170 -4.74 -7.01 -9.93
C VAL A 170 -3.80 -6.91 -11.14
N ALA A 171 -3.61 -5.70 -11.67
CA ALA A 171 -2.79 -5.47 -12.86
C ALA A 171 -1.31 -5.17 -12.54
N LEU A 172 -0.87 -5.34 -11.29
CA LEU A 172 0.44 -4.88 -10.84
C LEU A 172 1.57 -5.61 -11.58
N PRO A 173 2.38 -4.91 -12.40
CA PRO A 173 3.47 -5.54 -13.13
C PRO A 173 4.57 -5.99 -12.16
N GLN A 174 5.38 -6.97 -12.58
CA GLN A 174 6.56 -7.42 -11.83
C GLN A 174 6.32 -7.76 -10.36
N ARG A 175 5.10 -8.23 -10.02
CA ARG A 175 4.66 -8.44 -8.65
C ARG A 175 5.66 -9.24 -7.80
N GLU A 176 6.21 -10.32 -8.33
CA GLU A 176 7.19 -11.15 -7.61
C GLU A 176 8.47 -10.39 -7.26
N ARG A 177 9.02 -9.61 -8.21
CA ARG A 177 10.21 -8.78 -7.99
C ARG A 177 9.92 -7.69 -6.97
N LEU A 178 8.78 -7.01 -7.11
CA LEU A 178 8.37 -5.96 -6.18
C LEU A 178 8.18 -6.49 -4.75
N VAL A 179 7.54 -7.65 -4.59
CA VAL A 179 7.40 -8.31 -3.27
C VAL A 179 8.77 -8.61 -2.68
N ALA A 180 9.70 -9.18 -3.44
CA ALA A 180 11.04 -9.50 -2.96
C ALA A 180 11.82 -8.24 -2.55
N ALA A 181 11.73 -7.17 -3.35
CA ALA A 181 12.40 -5.90 -3.06
C ALA A 181 11.81 -5.22 -1.81
N VAL A 182 10.47 -5.20 -1.68
CA VAL A 182 9.77 -4.66 -0.51
C VAL A 182 10.10 -5.45 0.76
N GLU A 183 10.09 -6.79 0.70
CA GLU A 183 10.47 -7.65 1.83
C GLU A 183 11.90 -7.37 2.31
N ALA A 184 12.82 -7.12 1.37
CA ALA A 184 14.21 -6.83 1.69
C ALA A 184 14.41 -5.48 2.39
N THR A 185 13.42 -4.57 2.39
CA THR A 185 13.58 -3.19 2.87
C THR A 185 12.53 -2.72 3.88
N ARG A 186 11.43 -3.46 4.08
CA ARG A 186 10.24 -2.99 4.83
C ARG A 186 10.49 -2.62 6.29
N GLU A 187 11.55 -3.13 6.89
CA GLU A 187 11.91 -2.83 8.29
C GLU A 187 12.60 -1.46 8.42
N TRP A 188 13.07 -0.88 7.31
CA TRP A 188 13.84 0.37 7.30
C TRP A 188 13.18 1.46 6.46
N ILE A 189 12.57 1.12 5.34
CA ILE A 189 11.86 2.05 4.45
C ILE A 189 10.37 2.04 4.80
N GLY A 190 9.87 3.13 5.36
CA GLY A 190 8.52 3.20 5.93
C GLY A 190 7.42 2.91 4.91
N THR A 191 7.49 3.53 3.73
CA THR A 191 6.53 3.29 2.64
C THR A 191 6.59 1.87 2.09
N ALA A 192 7.75 1.19 2.14
CA ALA A 192 7.85 -0.22 1.76
C ALA A 192 7.08 -1.11 2.76
N GLY A 193 7.13 -0.79 4.06
CA GLY A 193 6.31 -1.45 5.08
C GLY A 193 4.80 -1.34 4.80
N TRP A 194 4.33 -0.17 4.40
CA TRP A 194 2.93 0.03 4.00
C TRP A 194 2.59 -0.68 2.68
N LEU A 195 3.49 -0.62 1.69
CA LEU A 195 3.26 -1.28 0.40
C LEU A 195 3.22 -2.80 0.56
N HIS A 196 4.06 -3.37 1.43
CA HIS A 196 4.02 -4.77 1.80
C HIS A 196 2.61 -5.21 2.24
N GLY A 197 1.96 -4.41 3.11
CA GLY A 197 0.61 -4.69 3.55
C GLY A 197 -0.41 -4.68 2.42
N LEU A 198 -0.33 -3.72 1.48
CA LEU A 198 -1.20 -3.71 0.28
C LEU A 198 -0.94 -4.89 -0.66
N LEU A 199 0.30 -5.36 -0.77
CA LEU A 199 0.63 -6.55 -1.55
C LEU A 199 0.02 -7.82 -0.95
N LEU A 200 -0.28 -7.83 0.34
CA LEU A 200 -0.97 -8.93 1.02
C LEU A 200 -2.50 -8.80 1.06
N VAL A 201 -3.06 -7.68 0.60
CA VAL A 201 -4.52 -7.50 0.56
C VAL A 201 -5.14 -8.55 -0.36
N LEU A 202 -6.20 -9.18 0.15
CA LEU A 202 -7.01 -10.13 -0.61
C LEU A 202 -8.13 -9.39 -1.35
N ASP A 203 -8.34 -9.77 -2.61
CA ASP A 203 -9.41 -9.26 -3.45
C ASP A 203 -10.28 -10.43 -3.94
N ASP A 204 -11.60 -10.30 -3.78
CA ASP A 204 -12.60 -11.35 -4.05
C ASP A 204 -12.34 -12.69 -3.35
N GLU A 205 -11.81 -12.65 -2.13
CA GLU A 205 -11.48 -13.86 -1.38
C GLU A 205 -12.74 -14.46 -0.73
N PRO A 206 -13.02 -15.75 -0.98
CA PRO A 206 -14.08 -16.47 -0.31
C PRO A 206 -13.65 -16.91 1.10
N LEU A 207 -14.52 -16.67 2.07
CA LEU A 207 -14.43 -17.11 3.45
C LEU A 207 -15.68 -17.92 3.83
N ILE A 208 -15.50 -18.86 4.75
CA ILE A 208 -16.62 -19.43 5.51
C ILE A 208 -16.64 -18.79 6.88
N VAL A 209 -17.73 -18.09 7.21
CA VAL A 209 -17.88 -17.42 8.50
C VAL A 209 -18.96 -18.10 9.35
N LEU A 210 -18.59 -18.55 10.55
CA LEU A 210 -19.47 -19.26 11.47
C LEU A 210 -19.79 -18.40 12.69
N HIS A 211 -21.07 -18.19 12.99
CA HIS A 211 -21.47 -17.52 14.24
C HIS A 211 -21.88 -18.56 15.28
N ARG A 212 -20.94 -18.94 16.16
CA ARG A 212 -21.09 -20.10 17.05
C ARG A 212 -22.31 -20.00 17.97
N ALA A 213 -22.57 -18.81 18.52
CA ALA A 213 -23.69 -18.59 19.43
C ALA A 213 -25.07 -18.87 18.80
N THR A 214 -25.21 -18.66 17.49
CA THR A 214 -26.49 -18.87 16.77
C THR A 214 -26.52 -20.13 15.91
N GLY A 215 -25.37 -20.79 15.72
CA GLY A 215 -25.25 -21.91 14.80
C GLY A 215 -25.36 -21.53 13.31
N ARG A 216 -25.40 -20.24 12.97
CA ARG A 216 -25.46 -19.76 11.58
C ARG A 216 -24.08 -19.84 10.93
N ALA A 217 -24.07 -20.07 9.63
CA ALA A 217 -22.87 -20.04 8.79
C ALA A 217 -23.15 -19.23 7.53
N PHE A 218 -22.11 -18.61 7.00
CA PHE A 218 -22.19 -17.73 5.84
C PHE A 218 -21.05 -18.03 4.88
N GLU A 219 -21.36 -18.01 3.59
CA GLU A 219 -20.36 -17.81 2.55
C GLU A 219 -20.15 -16.31 2.40
N VAL A 220 -18.92 -15.86 2.59
CA VAL A 220 -18.57 -14.44 2.59
C VAL A 220 -17.51 -14.19 1.54
N THR A 221 -17.67 -13.16 0.72
CA THR A 221 -16.58 -12.69 -0.17
C THR A 221 -16.08 -11.35 0.34
N ILE A 222 -14.76 -11.26 0.60
CA ILE A 222 -14.09 -10.04 1.03
C ILE A 222 -13.19 -9.47 -0.07
N SER A 223 -13.05 -8.15 -0.11
CA SER A 223 -12.06 -7.46 -0.94
C SER A 223 -11.55 -6.22 -0.21
N GLY A 224 -10.28 -5.89 -0.37
CA GLY A 224 -9.77 -4.58 0.06
C GLY A 224 -9.80 -4.35 1.58
N ILE A 225 -9.54 -5.38 2.39
CA ILE A 225 -9.47 -5.28 3.86
C ILE A 225 -8.00 -5.33 4.30
N GLY A 226 -7.53 -4.30 4.99
CA GLY A 226 -6.11 -4.08 5.26
C GLY A 226 -5.55 -4.84 6.47
N ASP A 227 -6.37 -5.05 7.49
CA ASP A 227 -6.00 -5.74 8.73
C ASP A 227 -7.21 -6.43 9.38
N ASN A 228 -6.95 -7.20 10.44
CA ASN A 228 -8.01 -7.91 11.15
C ASN A 228 -8.84 -6.98 12.05
N PHE A 229 -8.33 -5.79 12.43
CA PHE A 229 -9.15 -4.75 13.10
C PHE A 229 -10.34 -4.33 12.21
N GLN A 230 -10.07 -4.03 10.94
CA GLN A 230 -11.08 -3.69 9.95
C GLN A 230 -11.99 -4.89 9.65
N LEU A 231 -11.42 -6.10 9.50
CA LEU A 231 -12.19 -7.34 9.28
C LEU A 231 -13.23 -7.58 10.38
N HIS A 232 -12.82 -7.41 11.65
CA HIS A 232 -13.71 -7.53 12.80
C HIS A 232 -14.97 -6.67 12.66
N THR A 233 -14.78 -5.38 12.35
CA THR A 233 -15.89 -4.43 12.22
C THR A 233 -16.77 -4.79 11.02
N LEU A 234 -16.18 -5.09 9.87
CA LEU A 234 -16.94 -5.34 8.65
C LEU A 234 -17.73 -6.67 8.71
N LEU A 235 -17.19 -7.71 9.32
CA LEU A 235 -17.93 -8.96 9.56
C LEU A 235 -19.08 -8.74 10.55
N ALA A 236 -18.86 -7.99 11.63
CA ALA A 236 -19.92 -7.66 12.57
C ALA A 236 -21.03 -6.83 11.90
N ALA A 237 -20.67 -5.85 11.07
CA ALA A 237 -21.61 -5.05 10.29
C ALA A 237 -22.38 -5.85 9.24
N ALA A 238 -21.77 -6.88 8.65
CA ALA A 238 -22.44 -7.72 7.66
C ALA A 238 -23.37 -8.78 8.27
N LEU A 239 -23.04 -9.31 9.45
CA LEU A 239 -23.63 -10.56 9.95
C LEU A 239 -24.43 -10.44 11.25
N LEU A 240 -24.23 -9.35 12.00
CA LEU A 240 -24.88 -9.11 13.29
C LEU A 240 -25.95 -8.03 13.19
N ASP A 241 -26.90 -8.11 14.12
CA ASP A 241 -28.09 -7.28 14.19
C ASP A 241 -28.22 -6.64 15.58
N GLY A 242 -29.04 -5.59 15.68
CA GLY A 242 -29.36 -4.95 16.95
C GLY A 242 -28.14 -4.36 17.65
N ASP A 243 -28.04 -4.55 18.96
CA ASP A 243 -26.97 -3.96 19.77
C ASP A 243 -25.58 -4.50 19.40
N ASP A 244 -25.47 -5.69 18.80
CA ASP A 244 -24.18 -6.30 18.39
C ASP A 244 -23.67 -5.78 17.04
N ARG A 245 -24.49 -5.02 16.29
CA ARG A 245 -24.08 -4.37 15.06
C ARG A 245 -23.22 -3.13 15.39
N PRO A 246 -22.08 -2.90 14.71
CA PRO A 246 -21.35 -1.64 14.80
C PRO A 246 -22.22 -0.45 14.41
N SER A 247 -21.95 0.70 15.01
CA SER A 247 -22.63 1.96 14.68
C SER A 247 -22.29 2.42 13.26
N GLU A 248 -23.13 3.30 12.69
CA GLU A 248 -22.88 3.87 11.36
C GLU A 248 -21.54 4.63 11.27
N ALA A 249 -21.09 5.25 12.37
CA ALA A 249 -19.80 5.92 12.42
C ALA A 249 -18.63 4.93 12.38
N GLU A 250 -18.73 3.81 13.10
CA GLU A 250 -17.74 2.72 13.04
C GLU A 250 -17.71 2.08 11.65
N ILE A 251 -18.88 1.85 11.03
CA ILE A 251 -18.98 1.31 9.68
C ILE A 251 -18.32 2.26 8.69
N ALA A 252 -18.67 3.55 8.71
CA ALA A 252 -18.08 4.55 7.83
C ALA A 252 -16.55 4.64 8.01
N ALA A 253 -16.05 4.62 9.24
CA ALA A 253 -14.61 4.61 9.50
C ALA A 253 -13.92 3.37 8.93
N ALA A 254 -14.58 2.21 8.96
CA ALA A 254 -14.06 0.97 8.40
C ALA A 254 -14.26 0.83 6.87
N THR A 255 -15.04 1.70 6.22
CA THR A 255 -15.32 1.65 4.78
C THR A 255 -14.72 2.82 4.00
N ASP A 256 -15.46 3.92 3.91
CA ASP A 256 -15.29 5.01 2.95
C ASP A 256 -15.53 6.39 3.58
N GLY A 257 -15.84 6.42 4.88
CA GLY A 257 -16.01 7.63 5.65
C GLY A 257 -14.72 8.46 5.69
N PRO A 258 -14.84 9.80 5.69
CA PRO A 258 -13.70 10.70 5.77
C PRO A 258 -13.05 10.70 7.16
N GLU A 259 -13.83 10.39 8.20
CA GLU A 259 -13.33 10.23 9.56
C GLU A 259 -12.87 8.78 9.75
N LEU A 260 -11.59 8.60 10.08
CA LEU A 260 -11.00 7.29 10.32
C LEU A 260 -11.08 6.89 11.80
N GLU A 261 -11.20 7.87 12.69
CA GLU A 261 -11.25 7.68 14.14
C GLU A 261 -12.58 8.23 14.67
N PRO A 262 -13.65 7.42 14.65
CA PRO A 262 -14.97 7.90 15.09
C PRO A 262 -14.95 8.23 16.58
N GLU A 263 -15.83 9.15 17.00
CA GLU A 263 -15.96 9.51 18.40
C GLU A 263 -16.29 8.28 19.27
N GLY A 264 -15.48 8.04 20.31
CA GLY A 264 -15.60 6.85 21.16
C GLY A 264 -14.83 5.63 20.66
N GLY A 265 -14.19 5.74 19.48
CA GLY A 265 -13.39 4.69 18.85
C GLY A 265 -14.23 3.55 18.29
N MET A 266 -13.55 2.48 17.92
CA MET A 266 -14.09 1.24 17.39
C MET A 266 -14.26 0.23 18.51
N ILE A 267 -15.33 -0.59 18.49
CA ILE A 267 -15.59 -1.61 19.52
C ILE A 267 -15.65 -3.02 18.90
N GLY A 268 -14.80 -3.92 19.41
CA GLY A 268 -14.85 -5.34 19.03
C GLY A 268 -16.06 -6.06 19.64
N ARG A 269 -16.99 -6.51 18.79
CA ARG A 269 -18.24 -7.19 19.21
C ARG A 269 -18.15 -8.71 19.27
N VAL A 270 -17.17 -9.27 18.58
CA VAL A 270 -16.91 -10.70 18.48
C VAL A 270 -15.42 -10.95 18.64
N ASN A 271 -15.06 -12.17 19.03
CA ASN A 271 -13.72 -12.72 18.87
C ASN A 271 -13.63 -13.47 17.54
N LEU A 272 -12.54 -13.29 16.80
CA LEU A 272 -12.28 -14.07 15.58
C LEU A 272 -11.35 -15.24 15.92
N VAL A 273 -11.74 -16.44 15.51
CA VAL A 273 -11.01 -17.69 15.69
C VAL A 273 -10.95 -18.41 14.34
N ASP A 274 -9.84 -19.05 14.00
CA ASP A 274 -9.73 -19.81 12.76
C ASP A 274 -10.40 -21.20 12.87
N GLY A 275 -10.41 -21.96 11.78
CA GLY A 275 -10.98 -23.32 11.75
C GLY A 275 -10.30 -24.31 12.71
N GLU A 276 -9.05 -24.03 13.12
CA GLU A 276 -8.28 -24.84 14.06
C GLU A 276 -8.47 -24.41 15.52
N GLY A 277 -9.30 -23.41 15.80
CA GLY A 277 -9.50 -22.93 17.16
C GLY A 277 -8.42 -21.94 17.63
N THR A 278 -7.54 -21.48 16.74
CA THR A 278 -6.51 -20.50 17.05
C THR A 278 -7.07 -19.09 16.92
N TRP A 279 -6.69 -18.21 17.82
CA TRP A 279 -7.12 -16.82 17.79
C TRP A 279 -6.53 -16.10 16.56
N ILE A 280 -7.40 -15.49 15.76
CA ILE A 280 -7.04 -14.54 14.72
C ILE A 280 -6.75 -13.18 15.38
N TRP A 281 -5.48 -12.83 15.51
CA TRP A 281 -5.04 -11.59 16.14
C TRP A 281 -5.37 -10.37 15.29
N ASN A 282 -5.73 -9.26 15.93
CA ASN A 282 -6.13 -8.04 15.25
C ASN A 282 -4.95 -7.40 14.47
N GLU A 283 -3.73 -7.53 15.00
CA GLU A 283 -2.49 -7.07 14.40
C GLU A 283 -2.10 -7.84 13.13
N GLY A 284 -2.73 -8.99 12.90
CA GLY A 284 -2.58 -9.77 11.67
C GLY A 284 -3.45 -9.24 10.52
N ARG A 285 -3.39 -9.94 9.40
CA ARG A 285 -4.12 -9.63 8.17
C ARG A 285 -5.08 -10.77 7.80
N PRO A 286 -6.10 -10.51 6.97
CA PRO A 286 -6.93 -11.58 6.42
C PRO A 286 -6.13 -12.67 5.68
N ALA A 287 -5.02 -12.29 5.03
CA ALA A 287 -4.13 -13.22 4.34
C ALA A 287 -3.46 -14.24 5.27
N ASP A 288 -3.25 -13.89 6.54
CA ASP A 288 -2.61 -14.73 7.55
C ASP A 288 -3.54 -15.83 8.08
N ILE A 289 -4.85 -15.73 7.79
CA ILE A 289 -5.83 -16.75 8.17
C ILE A 289 -5.56 -18.02 7.35
N PRO A 290 -5.28 -19.17 8.00
CA PRO A 290 -4.95 -20.40 7.30
C PRO A 290 -6.15 -20.94 6.53
N VAL A 291 -5.86 -21.64 5.42
CA VAL A 291 -6.86 -22.42 4.70
C VAL A 291 -7.15 -23.70 5.49
N TYR A 292 -8.41 -23.90 5.84
CA TYR A 292 -8.92 -25.04 6.59
C TYR A 292 -10.03 -25.73 5.79
N GLU A 293 -9.87 -27.02 5.50
CA GLU A 293 -10.82 -27.79 4.67
C GLU A 293 -11.13 -27.12 3.30
N GLY A 294 -10.11 -26.49 2.70
CA GLY A 294 -10.18 -25.88 1.37
C GLY A 294 -10.70 -24.43 1.33
N ALA A 295 -11.03 -23.82 2.47
CA ALA A 295 -11.42 -22.41 2.55
C ALA A 295 -10.78 -21.72 3.76
N ARG A 296 -10.66 -20.40 3.75
CA ARG A 296 -10.37 -19.66 4.99
C ARG A 296 -11.62 -19.65 5.86
N VAL A 297 -11.48 -20.15 7.09
CA VAL A 297 -12.61 -20.27 8.02
C VAL A 297 -12.44 -19.30 9.17
N VAL A 298 -13.47 -18.50 9.43
CA VAL A 298 -13.54 -17.55 10.54
C VAL A 298 -14.72 -17.89 11.42
N VAL A 299 -14.47 -18.12 12.70
CA VAL A 299 -15.50 -18.37 13.70
C VAL A 299 -15.64 -17.14 14.59
N LEU A 300 -16.87 -16.63 14.66
CA LEU A 300 -17.28 -15.54 15.53
C LEU A 300 -17.71 -16.13 16.87
N ASP A 301 -16.88 -15.92 17.88
CA ASP A 301 -17.14 -16.30 19.27
C ASP A 301 -17.46 -15.07 20.13
N PRO A 302 -18.15 -15.26 21.28
CA PRO A 302 -18.32 -14.18 22.25
C PRO A 302 -16.96 -13.61 22.67
N PRO A 303 -16.82 -12.27 22.76
CA PRO A 303 -15.54 -11.67 23.15
C PRO A 303 -15.22 -12.02 24.61
N PRO A 304 -14.01 -12.51 24.93
CA PRO A 304 -13.63 -12.85 26.31
C PRO A 304 -13.49 -11.61 27.21
N TYR A 305 -13.34 -10.42 26.60
CA TYR A 305 -13.29 -9.12 27.25
C TYR A 305 -13.62 -8.03 26.23
N ARG A 306 -13.99 -6.83 26.69
CA ARG A 306 -14.28 -5.69 25.81
C ARG A 306 -12.99 -5.20 25.15
N ARG A 307 -13.00 -5.12 23.81
CA ARG A 307 -11.89 -4.59 23.00
C ARG A 307 -12.31 -3.29 22.32
N SER A 308 -11.36 -2.40 22.16
CA SER A 308 -11.51 -1.19 21.36
C SER A 308 -10.21 -0.81 20.69
N TRP A 309 -10.31 -0.08 19.60
CA TRP A 309 -9.20 0.51 18.86
C TRP A 309 -9.63 1.86 18.28
N ASN A 310 -8.69 2.66 17.78
CA ASN A 310 -8.99 4.03 17.36
C ASN A 310 -9.44 4.08 15.90
N THR A 311 -8.66 3.49 15.00
CA THR A 311 -8.79 3.68 13.56
C THR A 311 -9.61 2.58 12.89
N GLY A 312 -10.58 2.93 12.06
CA GLY A 312 -11.44 1.96 11.37
C GLY A 312 -10.78 1.20 10.23
N ARG A 313 -9.81 1.82 9.54
CA ARG A 313 -9.05 1.18 8.45
C ARG A 313 -7.63 1.75 8.32
N PRO A 314 -6.63 0.93 7.95
CA PRO A 314 -5.25 1.38 7.80
C PRO A 314 -4.97 2.12 6.49
N TYR A 315 -5.73 1.85 5.42
CA TYR A 315 -5.54 2.43 4.08
C TYR A 315 -6.72 3.33 3.72
N PRO A 316 -6.59 4.67 3.84
CA PRO A 316 -7.73 5.58 3.76
C PRO A 316 -8.44 5.61 2.40
N LEU A 317 -7.72 5.31 1.31
CA LEU A 317 -8.21 5.36 -0.07
C LEU A 317 -8.66 3.97 -0.58
N MET A 318 -8.42 2.91 0.19
CA MET A 318 -8.87 1.57 -0.16
C MET A 318 -10.30 1.37 0.31
N VAL A 319 -11.22 1.23 -0.64
CA VAL A 319 -12.63 0.94 -0.36
C VAL A 319 -12.80 -0.58 -0.22
N PRO A 320 -13.18 -1.10 0.95
CA PRO A 320 -13.40 -2.53 1.15
C PRO A 320 -14.77 -2.97 0.63
N SER A 321 -14.95 -4.27 0.44
CA SER A 321 -16.27 -4.88 0.25
C SER A 321 -16.41 -6.17 1.06
N VAL A 322 -17.60 -6.38 1.63
CA VAL A 322 -18.01 -7.65 2.24
C VAL A 322 -19.39 -7.99 1.72
N THR A 323 -19.52 -9.15 1.10
CA THR A 323 -20.82 -9.73 0.72
C THR A 323 -21.00 -11.03 1.47
N ALA A 324 -22.22 -11.32 1.91
CA ALA A 324 -22.51 -12.49 2.72
C ALA A 324 -23.81 -13.15 2.29
N GLU A 325 -23.77 -14.46 2.08
CA GLU A 325 -24.94 -15.31 1.86
C GLU A 325 -25.02 -16.35 2.98
N GLN A 326 -26.20 -16.48 3.60
CA GLN A 326 -26.38 -17.46 4.67
C GLN A 326 -26.47 -18.87 4.08
N LEU A 327 -25.65 -19.78 4.61
CA LEU A 327 -25.64 -21.17 4.20
C LEU A 327 -26.87 -21.94 4.71
N PRO A 328 -27.32 -22.98 3.99
CA PRO A 328 -28.36 -23.88 4.47
C PRO A 328 -27.97 -24.53 5.81
N SER A 329 -28.97 -24.78 6.67
CA SER A 329 -28.72 -25.29 8.04
C SER A 329 -27.93 -26.60 8.10
N ALA A 330 -28.10 -27.49 7.11
CA ALA A 330 -27.34 -28.74 7.04
C ALA A 330 -25.84 -28.50 6.80
N GLU A 331 -25.52 -27.51 5.97
CA GLU A 331 -24.13 -27.14 5.69
C GLU A 331 -23.52 -26.35 6.86
N ALA A 332 -24.28 -25.46 7.48
CA ALA A 332 -23.87 -24.79 8.71
C ALA A 332 -23.51 -25.80 9.81
N ALA A 333 -24.35 -26.83 10.00
CA ALA A 333 -24.09 -27.91 10.96
C ALA A 333 -22.84 -28.73 10.60
N ARG A 334 -22.62 -29.00 9.30
CA ARG A 334 -21.41 -29.67 8.82
C ARG A 334 -20.17 -28.87 9.19
N TRP A 335 -20.11 -27.58 8.85
CA TRP A 335 -18.97 -26.73 9.17
C TRP A 335 -18.74 -26.60 10.69
N MET A 336 -19.81 -26.44 11.46
CA MET A 336 -19.72 -26.36 12.92
C MET A 336 -19.15 -27.64 13.56
N SER A 337 -19.36 -28.80 12.93
CA SER A 337 -18.78 -30.08 13.38
C SER A 337 -17.31 -30.26 13.04
N LEU A 338 -16.79 -29.50 12.07
CA LEU A 338 -15.40 -29.56 11.64
C LEU A 338 -14.51 -28.65 12.49
N VAL A 339 -14.96 -27.43 12.75
CA VAL A 339 -14.14 -26.43 13.46
C VAL A 339 -13.85 -26.83 14.91
N LYS A 340 -12.63 -26.56 15.37
CA LYS A 340 -12.24 -26.82 16.75
C LYS A 340 -12.78 -25.72 17.69
N PRO A 341 -12.94 -26.00 19.00
CA PRO A 341 -13.18 -24.97 20.01
C PRO A 341 -11.99 -24.00 20.10
N ALA A 342 -12.23 -22.77 20.55
CA ALA A 342 -11.15 -21.82 20.85
C ALA A 342 -10.19 -22.42 21.91
N ALA A 343 -8.89 -22.35 21.63
CA ALA A 343 -7.80 -22.86 22.48
C ALA A 343 -7.47 -21.94 23.67
#